data_AF-A0A540LRA1-F1
#
_entry.id   AF-A0A540LRA1-F1
#
_cell.length_a   1.000
_cell.length_b   1.000
_cell.length_c   1.000
_cell.angle_alpha   90.00
_cell.angle_beta   90.00
_cell.angle_gamma   90.00
#
_symmetry.space_group_name_H-M   'P 1'
#
loop_
_entity.id
_entity.type
_entity.pdbx_description
1 polymer ?
#
loop_
_entity_poly.entity_id
_entity_poly.type
_entity_poly.pdbx_seq_one_letter_code
_entity_poly.pdbx_strand_id
1 'polypeptide(L)'
;MVHSIMMRGKIVVCIMDKIDDDVIEKAKVVKEGGAVGMILIDQFDNFNEHLPSFDLPTSVISSMEGRKLSDYMATIRGPIASILETREVIGVELAPKMALFSSRGPNSVTPDIIKPDITAPGVNILAAAPPSKNQAVDALSHNMHSGSGHLNPDNAFNPGLLYDFELDDLLHFYAPSHSRPQLETLTGKPIPCSSVPVPPYFLNYPSIGIGAMSGHMSIYRTVTFKGGQKDPQIFKVSVDSPPDVT
;
A
#
# COMPACT_ATOMS: atom_id res chain seq x y z
N MET A 1 11.30 21.31 28.06
CA MET A 1 12.68 21.76 27.80
C MET A 1 13.62 20.84 28.57
N VAL A 2 14.14 19.79 27.92
CA VAL A 2 15.07 18.84 28.56
C VAL A 2 16.47 19.45 28.50
N HIS A 3 17.13 19.62 29.63
CA HIS A 3 18.46 20.27 29.69
C HIS A 3 19.49 19.44 28.90
N SER A 4 20.24 20.07 27.98
CA SER A 4 21.23 19.41 27.10
C SER A 4 22.32 18.63 27.86
N ILE A 5 22.64 19.06 29.09
CA ILE A 5 23.59 18.38 29.98
C ILE A 5 23.12 16.96 30.35
N MET A 6 21.81 16.69 30.38
CA MET A 6 21.29 15.38 30.79
C MET A 6 21.43 14.29 29.73
N MET A 7 21.56 14.67 28.45
CA MET A 7 21.60 13.75 27.29
C MET A 7 23.00 13.40 26.83
N ARG A 8 23.98 14.29 27.07
CA ARG A 8 25.33 14.14 26.52
C ARG A 8 25.95 12.79 26.89
N GLY A 9 26.39 12.05 25.87
CA GLY A 9 27.05 10.74 26.05
C GLY A 9 26.12 9.58 26.41
N LYS A 10 24.79 9.76 26.34
CA LYS A 10 23.80 8.74 26.72
C LYS A 10 22.94 8.30 25.54
N ILE A 11 22.32 7.14 25.68
CA ILE A 11 21.19 6.73 24.84
C ILE A 11 19.92 7.31 25.48
N VAL A 12 19.14 8.02 24.68
CA VAL A 12 17.90 8.67 25.14
C VAL A 12 16.70 7.83 24.73
N VAL A 13 15.79 7.57 25.67
CA VAL A 13 14.52 6.91 25.37
C VAL A 13 13.48 7.98 25.04
N CYS A 14 12.85 7.85 23.88
CA CYS A 14 11.78 8.71 23.40
C CYS A 14 10.51 7.89 23.18
N ILE A 15 9.37 8.55 23.23
CA ILE A 15 8.07 7.94 23.00
C ILE A 15 7.44 8.63 21.79
N MET A 16 6.83 7.84 20.91
CA MET A 16 5.90 8.34 19.92
C MET A 16 4.51 8.38 20.54
N ASP A 17 4.03 9.59 20.86
CA ASP A 17 2.77 9.82 21.57
C ASP A 17 1.60 10.02 20.59
N LYS A 18 1.89 10.33 19.32
CA LYS A 18 0.91 10.54 18.25
C LYS A 18 1.38 9.93 16.94
N ILE A 19 0.42 9.60 16.05
CA ILE A 19 0.68 9.04 14.72
C ILE A 19 1.43 10.03 13.83
N ASP A 20 1.23 11.33 14.03
CA ASP A 20 1.85 12.43 13.29
C ASP A 20 3.06 13.05 14.00
N ASP A 21 3.64 12.37 15.00
CA ASP A 21 4.85 12.83 15.68
C ASP A 21 6.04 12.87 14.69
N ASP A 22 6.71 14.03 14.60
CA ASP A 22 7.93 14.17 13.79
C ASP A 22 9.12 13.48 14.50
N VAL A 23 9.26 12.19 14.25
CA VAL A 23 10.34 11.37 14.83
C VAL A 23 11.72 11.76 14.33
N ILE A 24 11.82 12.38 13.15
CA ILE A 24 13.09 12.88 12.58
C ILE A 24 13.55 14.13 13.33
N GLU A 25 12.63 15.06 13.60
CA GLU A 25 12.90 16.21 14.44
C GLU A 25 13.28 15.78 15.87
N LYS A 26 12.57 14.79 16.45
CA LYS A 26 12.95 14.23 17.76
C LYS A 26 14.38 13.69 17.75
N ALA A 27 14.73 12.88 16.74
CA ALA A 27 16.09 12.34 16.61
C ALA A 27 17.14 13.45 16.44
N LYS A 28 16.82 14.51 15.69
CA LYS A 28 17.69 15.68 15.50
C LYS A 28 17.93 16.41 16.82
N VAL A 29 16.89 16.68 17.60
CA VAL A 29 17.00 17.34 18.92
C VAL A 29 17.84 16.48 19.88
N VAL A 30 17.63 15.17 19.89
CA VAL A 30 18.39 14.23 20.72
C VAL A 30 19.88 14.25 20.33
N LYS A 31 20.18 14.24 19.03
CA LYS A 31 21.54 14.35 18.49
C LYS A 31 22.20 15.69 18.84
N GLU A 32 21.50 16.81 18.66
CA GLU A 32 21.98 18.15 19.00
C GLU A 32 22.22 18.31 20.51
N GLY A 33 21.47 17.59 21.34
CA GLY A 33 21.71 17.45 22.78
C GLY A 33 22.98 16.69 23.15
N GLY A 34 23.68 16.07 22.18
CA GLY A 34 24.92 15.32 22.39
C GLY A 34 24.71 13.86 22.81
N ALA A 35 23.51 13.32 22.62
CA ALA A 35 23.25 11.90 22.81
C ALA A 35 24.03 11.04 21.81
N VAL A 36 24.32 9.79 22.19
CA VAL A 36 25.04 8.82 21.34
C VAL A 36 24.09 7.82 20.66
N GLY A 37 22.81 7.81 21.05
CA GLY A 37 21.79 6.98 20.43
C GLY A 37 20.39 7.31 20.93
N MET A 38 19.38 6.76 20.28
CA MET A 38 17.97 6.90 20.64
C MET A 38 17.27 5.55 20.64
N ILE A 39 16.42 5.29 21.64
CA ILE A 39 15.45 4.21 21.60
C ILE A 39 14.07 4.85 21.50
N LEU A 40 13.35 4.59 20.43
CA LEU A 40 12.01 5.12 20.20
C LEU A 40 10.99 4.03 20.53
N ILE A 41 10.08 4.32 21.45
CA ILE A 41 8.95 3.44 21.77
C ILE A 41 7.79 3.82 20.87
N ASP A 42 7.40 2.89 19.99
CA ASP A 42 6.19 2.98 19.19
C ASP A 42 4.99 2.53 20.03
N GLN A 43 4.10 3.45 20.39
CA GLN A 43 2.88 3.09 21.11
C GLN A 43 1.81 2.47 20.22
N PHE A 44 1.93 2.60 18.90
CA PHE A 44 0.91 2.18 17.94
C PHE A 44 1.30 0.88 17.20
N ASP A 45 2.51 0.37 17.43
CA ASP A 45 3.09 -0.82 16.78
C ASP A 45 2.99 -0.78 15.24
N ASN A 46 3.03 0.43 14.66
CA ASN A 46 2.89 0.73 13.24
C ASN A 46 4.22 0.75 12.48
N PHE A 47 5.36 0.85 13.17
CA PHE A 47 6.67 1.11 12.54
C PHE A 47 7.32 -0.09 11.83
N ASN A 48 6.68 -1.26 11.79
CA ASN A 48 7.21 -2.40 11.04
C ASN A 48 7.22 -2.19 9.51
N GLU A 49 6.65 -1.09 9.00
CA GLU A 49 6.40 -0.91 7.57
C GLU A 49 7.10 0.31 6.93
N HIS A 50 7.59 1.29 7.70
CA HIS A 50 8.40 2.39 7.18
C HIS A 50 9.22 3.03 8.30
N LEU A 51 10.53 2.77 8.33
CA LEU A 51 11.43 3.47 9.25
C LEU A 51 12.17 4.56 8.47
N PRO A 52 12.05 5.83 8.86
CA PRO A 52 12.86 6.87 8.26
C PRO A 52 14.33 6.66 8.65
N SER A 53 15.25 7.09 7.79
CA SER A 53 16.67 7.03 8.10
C SER A 53 17.01 8.09 9.16
N PHE A 54 17.55 7.65 10.29
CA PHE A 54 17.99 8.54 11.36
C PHE A 54 19.49 8.82 11.25
N ASP A 55 19.87 10.09 11.39
CA ASP A 55 21.28 10.53 11.46
C ASP A 55 21.93 10.25 12.84
N LEU A 56 21.35 9.35 13.63
CA LEU A 56 21.74 8.93 14.98
C LEU A 56 21.40 7.44 15.15
N PRO A 57 22.26 6.59 15.75
CA PRO A 57 21.94 5.19 16.02
C PRO A 57 20.61 5.07 16.78
N THR A 58 19.62 4.47 16.13
CA THR A 58 18.24 4.44 16.63
C THR A 58 17.66 3.05 16.51
N SER A 59 17.01 2.58 17.58
CA SER A 59 16.20 1.36 17.57
C SER A 59 14.76 1.73 17.91
N VAL A 60 13.82 1.25 17.11
CA VAL A 60 12.39 1.40 17.37
C VAL A 60 11.88 0.09 17.97
N ILE A 61 11.18 0.19 19.10
CA ILE A 61 10.65 -0.96 19.84
C ILE A 61 9.15 -0.81 20.07
N SER A 62 8.46 -1.94 20.21
CA SER A 62 7.03 -1.98 20.49
C SER A 62 6.69 -1.40 21.86
N SER A 63 5.42 -1.06 22.05
CA SER A 63 4.89 -0.61 23.34
C SER A 63 5.16 -1.61 24.48
N MET A 64 5.10 -2.92 24.17
CA MET A 64 5.34 -4.00 25.12
C MET A 64 6.82 -4.11 25.52
N GLU A 65 7.74 -3.96 24.56
CA GLU A 65 9.17 -3.93 24.83
C GLU A 65 9.58 -2.65 25.59
N GLY A 66 8.93 -1.52 25.29
CA GLY A 66 9.10 -0.26 26.02
C GLY A 66 8.80 -0.39 27.51
N ARG A 67 7.79 -1.17 27.89
CA ARG A 67 7.51 -1.47 29.32
C ARG A 67 8.66 -2.24 29.97
N LYS A 68 9.16 -3.28 29.31
CA LYS A 68 10.32 -4.06 29.81
C LYS A 68 11.57 -3.19 29.95
N LEU A 69 11.79 -2.26 29.01
CA LEU A 69 12.89 -1.30 29.07
C LEU A 69 12.73 -0.33 30.24
N SER A 70 11.51 0.17 30.47
CA SER A 70 11.19 1.03 31.61
C SER A 70 11.48 0.33 32.94
N ASP A 71 11.06 -0.93 33.09
CA ASP A 71 11.32 -1.73 34.29
C ASP A 71 12.83 -1.94 34.51
N TYR A 72 13.57 -2.25 33.43
CA TYR A 72 15.03 -2.37 33.48
C TYR A 72 15.71 -1.09 33.97
N MET A 73 15.29 0.06 33.44
CA MET A 73 15.84 1.38 33.83
C MET A 73 15.53 1.75 35.29
N ALA A 74 14.38 1.32 35.81
CA ALA A 74 13.99 1.58 37.20
C ALA A 74 14.71 0.69 38.21
N THR A 75 15.12 -0.52 37.79
CA THR A 75 15.65 -1.54 38.69
C THR A 75 17.15 -1.38 38.98
N ILE A 76 17.93 -0.88 38.03
CA ILE A 76 19.40 -0.86 38.11
C ILE A 76 19.92 0.59 38.16
N ARG A 77 20.89 0.85 39.04
CA ARG A 77 21.60 2.14 39.05
C ARG A 77 22.59 2.19 37.88
N GLY A 78 22.39 3.15 36.98
CA GLY A 78 23.24 3.32 35.80
C GLY A 78 22.99 2.27 34.72
N PRO A 79 21.78 2.20 34.14
CA PRO A 79 21.46 1.26 33.07
C PRO A 79 22.38 1.48 31.85
N ILE A 80 22.78 0.37 31.21
CA ILE A 80 23.65 0.37 30.03
C ILE A 80 22.92 -0.40 28.92
N ALA A 81 22.93 0.16 27.71
CA ALA A 81 22.37 -0.49 26.52
C ALA A 81 23.32 -0.33 25.33
N SER A 82 23.16 -1.19 24.34
CA SER A 82 23.84 -1.10 23.05
C SER A 82 22.82 -1.19 21.92
N ILE A 83 23.01 -0.37 20.89
CA ILE A 83 22.24 -0.43 19.63
C ILE A 83 23.17 -1.05 18.60
N LEU A 84 22.78 -2.21 18.07
CA LEU A 84 23.56 -2.95 17.08
C LEU A 84 23.17 -2.55 15.66
N GLU A 85 24.02 -2.91 14.69
CA GLU A 85 23.71 -2.73 13.28
C GLU A 85 22.48 -3.55 12.87
N THR A 86 21.65 -2.97 12.00
CA THR A 86 20.47 -3.62 11.43
C THR A 86 20.87 -4.86 10.65
N ARG A 87 20.15 -5.96 10.87
CA ARG A 87 20.30 -7.22 10.13
C ARG A 87 18.96 -7.64 9.55
N GLU A 88 19.00 -8.26 8.37
CA GLU A 88 17.84 -8.93 7.81
C GLU A 88 17.51 -10.17 8.65
N VAL A 89 16.23 -10.40 8.91
CA VAL A 89 15.72 -11.63 9.52
C VAL A 89 14.79 -12.30 8.51
N ILE A 90 15.16 -13.49 8.06
CA ILE A 90 14.37 -14.31 7.13
C ILE A 90 13.49 -15.27 7.93
N GLY A 91 12.28 -15.55 7.44
CA GLY A 91 11.41 -16.59 7.99
C GLY A 91 10.52 -16.16 9.15
N VAL A 92 10.31 -14.85 9.32
CA VAL A 92 9.31 -14.29 10.24
C VAL A 92 7.99 -14.06 9.51
N GLU A 93 6.86 -14.35 10.16
CA GLU A 93 5.52 -14.21 9.59
C GLU A 93 5.06 -12.74 9.57
N LEU A 94 5.66 -11.95 8.67
CA LEU A 94 5.34 -10.54 8.49
C LEU A 94 4.79 -10.23 7.09
N ALA A 95 4.81 -11.18 6.16
CA ALA A 95 4.42 -10.97 4.77
C ALA A 95 3.56 -12.12 4.19
N PRO A 96 2.67 -11.84 3.21
CA PRO A 96 2.34 -10.50 2.70
C PRO A 96 1.37 -9.78 3.64
N LYS A 97 1.71 -8.54 4.03
CA LYS A 97 0.82 -7.61 4.70
C LYS A 97 0.70 -6.35 3.85
N MET A 98 -0.49 -5.76 3.86
CA MET A 98 -0.76 -4.55 3.10
C MET A 98 -0.22 -3.35 3.84
N ALA A 99 0.65 -2.59 3.18
CA ALA A 99 1.22 -1.39 3.75
C ALA A 99 0.11 -0.43 4.24
N LEU A 100 0.28 0.11 5.44
CA LEU A 100 -0.66 1.05 6.05
C LEU A 100 -0.87 2.32 5.19
N PHE A 101 0.09 2.66 4.32
CA PHE A 101 0.04 3.80 3.41
C PHE A 101 -0.42 3.49 2.01
N SER A 102 -0.69 2.23 1.68
CA SER A 102 -1.29 1.91 0.39
C SER A 102 -2.59 2.69 0.24
N SER A 103 -2.72 3.43 -0.87
CA SER A 103 -4.01 4.02 -1.27
C SER A 103 -5.02 2.91 -1.52
N ARG A 104 -6.29 3.24 -1.30
CA ARG A 104 -7.36 2.25 -1.23
C ARG A 104 -8.63 2.74 -1.92
N GLY A 105 -9.50 1.79 -2.24
CA GLY A 105 -10.78 2.05 -2.90
C GLY A 105 -11.93 2.39 -1.92
N PRO A 106 -13.17 2.49 -2.44
CA PRO A 106 -13.51 2.34 -3.85
C PRO A 106 -13.05 3.53 -4.70
N ASN A 107 -13.03 3.36 -6.02
CA ASN A 107 -12.81 4.45 -6.95
C ASN A 107 -13.94 5.50 -6.80
N SER A 108 -13.59 6.73 -6.44
CA SER A 108 -14.57 7.81 -6.20
C SER A 108 -15.24 8.34 -7.47
N VAL A 109 -14.64 8.10 -8.64
CA VAL A 109 -15.20 8.52 -9.94
C VAL A 109 -16.17 7.47 -10.45
N THR A 110 -15.79 6.19 -10.39
CA THR A 110 -16.62 5.06 -10.86
C THR A 110 -16.53 3.89 -9.87
N PRO A 111 -17.38 3.86 -8.82
CA PRO A 111 -17.34 2.87 -7.75
C PRO A 111 -17.56 1.42 -8.21
N ASP A 112 -18.24 1.22 -9.35
CA ASP A 112 -18.47 -0.08 -9.97
C ASP A 112 -17.19 -0.70 -10.58
N ILE A 113 -16.11 0.07 -10.68
CA ILE A 113 -14.78 -0.41 -11.06
C ILE A 113 -13.89 -0.44 -9.82
N ILE A 114 -13.58 -1.65 -9.35
CA ILE A 114 -12.76 -1.87 -8.15
C ILE A 114 -11.35 -1.33 -8.39
N LYS A 115 -10.85 -0.56 -7.42
CA LYS A 115 -9.45 -0.13 -7.30
C LYS A 115 -8.97 -0.32 -5.86
N PRO A 116 -7.66 -0.57 -5.62
CA PRO A 116 -6.62 -0.83 -6.61
C PRO A 116 -6.83 -2.16 -7.36
N ASP A 117 -6.17 -2.35 -8.50
CA ASP A 117 -6.35 -3.59 -9.30
C ASP A 117 -5.53 -4.76 -8.77
N ILE A 118 -4.31 -4.50 -8.30
CA ILE A 118 -3.34 -5.52 -7.92
C ILE A 118 -2.43 -5.01 -6.81
N THR A 119 -1.83 -5.92 -6.06
CA THR A 119 -0.80 -5.65 -5.06
C THR A 119 0.55 -6.20 -5.52
N ALA A 120 1.63 -5.46 -5.26
CA ALA A 120 3.00 -5.92 -5.43
C ALA A 120 3.87 -5.45 -4.23
N PRO A 121 5.06 -6.03 -4.01
CA PRO A 121 5.98 -5.56 -2.98
C PRO A 121 6.38 -4.09 -3.22
N GLY A 122 6.20 -3.25 -2.20
CA GLY A 122 6.51 -1.81 -2.28
C GLY A 122 7.08 -1.20 -0.98
N VAL A 123 7.31 -2.01 0.05
CA VAL A 123 7.88 -1.59 1.34
C VAL A 123 9.33 -2.07 1.42
N ASN A 124 10.24 -1.17 1.83
CA ASN A 124 11.67 -1.47 2.02
C ASN A 124 12.35 -2.13 0.80
N ILE A 125 12.02 -1.68 -0.40
CA ILE A 125 12.60 -2.20 -1.65
C ILE A 125 13.97 -1.56 -1.89
N LEU A 126 15.01 -2.39 -1.94
CA LEU A 126 16.34 -1.96 -2.35
C LEU A 126 16.38 -1.74 -3.87
N ALA A 127 16.74 -0.52 -4.29
CA ALA A 127 16.86 -0.15 -5.70
C ALA A 127 18.09 0.73 -5.94
N ALA A 128 18.49 0.88 -7.20
CA ALA A 128 19.57 1.79 -7.58
C ALA A 128 19.14 3.25 -7.33
N ALA A 129 20.03 4.06 -6.75
CA ALA A 129 19.82 5.48 -6.51
C ALA A 129 20.97 6.31 -7.11
N PRO A 130 20.69 7.49 -7.70
CA PRO A 130 21.74 8.42 -8.09
C PRO A 130 22.55 8.84 -6.85
N PRO A 131 23.86 9.08 -6.98
CA PRO A 131 24.68 9.50 -5.86
C PRO A 131 24.30 10.93 -5.41
N SER A 132 23.54 11.03 -4.30
CA SER A 132 23.65 11.99 -3.17
C SER A 132 22.37 12.73 -2.71
N LYS A 133 22.32 12.86 -1.37
CA LYS A 133 21.53 13.66 -0.41
C LYS A 133 20.03 13.33 -0.18
N ASN A 134 19.83 12.64 0.95
CA ASN A 134 18.69 12.61 1.87
C ASN A 134 17.29 12.85 1.27
N GLN A 135 16.51 11.78 1.12
CA GLN A 135 15.05 11.87 1.01
C GLN A 135 14.41 10.75 1.83
N ALA A 136 13.62 11.15 2.83
CA ALA A 136 12.57 10.33 3.46
C ALA A 136 11.22 10.92 3.01
N VAL A 137 10.23 10.07 2.76
CA VAL A 137 8.89 10.47 2.30
C VAL A 137 7.83 9.63 3.01
N ASP A 138 6.92 10.31 3.70
CA ASP A 138 5.80 9.76 4.50
C ASP A 138 4.44 9.84 3.76
N ALA A 139 3.50 8.92 4.09
CA ALA A 139 2.15 9.19 4.64
C ALA A 139 1.12 8.04 4.43
N LEU A 140 0.27 7.78 5.45
CA LEU A 140 -0.68 6.67 5.65
C LEU A 140 -2.18 7.01 5.38
N SER A 141 -3.08 6.03 5.07
CA SER A 141 -4.56 6.03 5.40
C SER A 141 -5.39 4.83 4.84
N HIS A 142 -6.37 4.32 5.65
CA HIS A 142 -7.06 3.00 5.75
C HIS A 142 -8.23 2.58 4.80
N ASN A 143 -8.45 1.23 4.79
CA ASN A 143 -9.49 0.30 4.23
C ASN A 143 -9.72 0.06 2.71
N MET A 144 -9.73 -1.24 2.32
CA MET A 144 -9.76 -1.91 0.98
C MET A 144 -8.43 -2.01 0.22
N HIS A 145 -7.70 -3.12 0.44
CA HIS A 145 -6.25 -3.08 0.34
C HIS A 145 -5.64 -3.70 -0.91
N SER A 146 -6.21 -4.78 -1.48
CA SER A 146 -5.38 -5.65 -2.35
C SER A 146 -5.84 -5.91 -3.78
N GLY A 147 -6.97 -5.35 -4.23
CA GLY A 147 -7.51 -5.66 -5.56
C GLY A 147 -7.65 -7.17 -5.78
N SER A 148 -7.15 -7.67 -6.90
CA SER A 148 -7.07 -9.10 -7.25
C SER A 148 -6.01 -9.90 -6.47
N GLY A 149 -5.28 -9.27 -5.55
CA GLY A 149 -4.27 -9.92 -4.70
C GLY A 149 -2.83 -9.65 -5.12
N HIS A 150 -1.91 -10.48 -4.63
CA HIS A 150 -0.48 -10.34 -4.87
C HIS A 150 -0.10 -10.82 -6.27
N LEU A 151 0.72 -10.03 -6.98
CA LEU A 151 1.22 -10.37 -8.31
C LEU A 151 1.94 -11.73 -8.30
N ASN A 152 1.56 -12.60 -9.24
CA ASN A 152 2.26 -13.84 -9.56
C ASN A 152 2.73 -13.79 -11.02
N PRO A 153 4.01 -13.48 -11.29
CA PRO A 153 4.53 -13.32 -12.64
C PRO A 153 4.44 -14.59 -13.50
N ASP A 154 4.69 -15.76 -12.91
CA ASP A 154 4.69 -17.04 -13.63
C ASP A 154 3.29 -17.36 -14.17
N ASN A 155 2.27 -17.15 -13.35
CA ASN A 155 0.88 -17.34 -13.76
C ASN A 155 0.39 -16.23 -14.69
N ALA A 156 0.91 -15.00 -14.54
CA ALA A 156 0.57 -13.88 -15.42
C ALA A 156 1.10 -14.05 -16.85
N PHE A 157 2.20 -14.78 -17.03
CA PHE A 157 2.76 -15.07 -18.36
C PHE A 157 1.86 -15.99 -19.19
N ASN A 158 1.19 -16.96 -18.56
CA ASN A 158 0.27 -17.90 -19.22
C ASN A 158 -1.09 -17.97 -18.48
N PRO A 159 -1.93 -16.93 -18.59
CA PRO A 159 -3.15 -16.83 -17.80
C PRO A 159 -4.27 -17.76 -18.29
N GLY A 160 -4.13 -18.34 -19.49
CA GLY A 160 -5.14 -19.17 -20.15
C GLY A 160 -6.28 -18.34 -20.74
N LEU A 161 -7.03 -17.65 -19.89
CA LEU A 161 -8.15 -16.78 -20.26
C LEU A 161 -7.81 -15.31 -19.97
N LEU A 162 -8.24 -14.41 -20.86
CA LEU A 162 -8.07 -12.97 -20.76
C LEU A 162 -9.43 -12.27 -20.87
N TYR A 163 -9.63 -11.23 -20.06
CA TYR A 163 -10.72 -10.26 -20.27
C TYR A 163 -10.17 -9.15 -21.16
N ASP A 164 -10.44 -9.26 -22.47
CA ASP A 164 -9.97 -8.29 -23.46
C ASP A 164 -11.04 -7.22 -23.70
N PHE A 165 -10.63 -5.99 -24.01
CA PHE A 165 -11.52 -4.90 -24.39
C PHE A 165 -10.82 -3.99 -25.39
N GLU A 166 -11.58 -3.36 -26.27
CA GLU A 166 -11.04 -2.46 -27.27
C GLU A 166 -11.10 -1.00 -26.80
N LEU A 167 -10.38 -0.12 -27.50
CA LEU A 167 -10.42 1.32 -27.22
C LEU A 167 -11.86 1.86 -27.33
N ASP A 168 -12.63 1.36 -28.28
CA ASP A 168 -14.03 1.78 -28.47
C ASP A 168 -14.89 1.44 -27.24
N ASP A 169 -14.66 0.32 -26.55
CA ASP A 169 -15.36 -0.04 -25.32
C ASP A 169 -15.08 0.97 -24.20
N LEU A 170 -13.82 1.42 -24.07
CA LEU A 170 -13.44 2.46 -23.12
C LEU A 170 -14.06 3.82 -23.49
N LEU A 171 -14.12 4.15 -24.78
CA LEU A 171 -14.74 5.39 -25.24
C LEU A 171 -16.26 5.39 -25.00
N HIS A 172 -16.92 4.26 -25.20
CA HIS A 172 -18.34 4.07 -24.89
C HIS A 172 -18.66 4.26 -23.40
N PHE A 173 -17.73 3.88 -22.54
CA PHE A 173 -17.82 4.09 -21.11
C PHE A 173 -17.50 5.54 -20.70
N TYR A 174 -16.45 6.15 -21.26
CA TYR A 174 -15.89 7.42 -20.77
C TYR A 174 -16.53 8.67 -21.40
N ALA A 175 -16.85 8.63 -22.70
CA ALA A 175 -17.34 9.78 -23.47
C ALA A 175 -18.65 10.40 -22.94
N PRO A 176 -19.64 9.64 -22.41
CA PRO A 176 -20.90 10.21 -21.92
C PRO A 176 -20.74 11.19 -20.76
N SER A 177 -19.64 11.11 -20.01
CA SER A 177 -19.40 11.92 -18.80
C SER A 177 -18.43 13.09 -19.03
N HIS A 178 -17.96 13.32 -20.26
CA HIS A 178 -16.90 14.29 -20.57
C HIS A 178 -17.24 15.19 -21.75
N SER A 179 -16.66 16.39 -21.77
CA SER A 179 -16.87 17.33 -22.88
C SER A 179 -16.06 16.92 -24.12
N ARG A 180 -16.59 17.22 -25.31
CA ARG A 180 -15.91 16.94 -26.59
C ARG A 180 -14.47 17.49 -26.66
N PRO A 181 -14.18 18.73 -26.21
CA PRO A 181 -12.80 19.24 -26.24
C PRO A 181 -11.83 18.45 -25.35
N GLN A 182 -12.30 17.94 -24.20
CA GLN A 182 -11.47 17.09 -23.34
C GLN A 182 -11.19 15.74 -24.00
N LEU A 183 -12.20 15.14 -24.64
CA LEU A 183 -12.08 13.87 -25.34
C LEU A 183 -11.16 13.96 -26.57
N GLU A 184 -11.24 15.05 -27.32
CA GLU A 184 -10.34 15.32 -28.46
C GLU A 184 -8.89 15.52 -28.00
N THR A 185 -8.69 16.21 -26.88
CA THR A 185 -7.36 16.37 -26.27
C THR A 185 -6.79 15.02 -25.83
N LEU A 186 -7.62 14.16 -25.25
CA LEU A 186 -7.19 12.86 -24.73
C LEU A 186 -6.91 11.84 -25.83
N THR A 187 -7.76 11.79 -26.86
CA THR A 187 -7.67 10.78 -27.94
C THR A 187 -6.88 11.26 -29.16
N GLY A 188 -6.61 12.56 -29.26
CA GLY A 188 -5.97 13.18 -30.42
C GLY A 188 -6.81 13.19 -31.70
N LYS A 189 -8.09 12.77 -31.62
CA LYS A 189 -9.02 12.68 -32.77
C LYS A 189 -10.45 13.06 -32.35
N PRO A 190 -11.27 13.61 -33.26
CA PRO A 190 -12.68 13.82 -32.99
C PRO A 190 -13.39 12.48 -32.82
N ILE A 191 -14.06 12.31 -31.68
CA ILE A 191 -14.82 11.09 -31.38
C ILE A 191 -16.28 11.31 -31.83
N PRO A 192 -16.84 10.44 -32.69
CA PRO A 192 -18.24 10.52 -33.06
C PRO A 192 -19.10 10.15 -31.85
N CYS A 193 -19.63 11.15 -31.15
CA CYS A 193 -20.58 10.92 -30.05
C CYS A 193 -21.94 10.51 -30.62
N SER A 194 -22.15 9.22 -30.87
CA SER A 194 -23.46 8.65 -31.20
C SER A 194 -23.77 7.35 -30.44
N SER A 195 -22.98 7.06 -29.41
CA SER A 195 -23.02 5.78 -28.72
C SER A 195 -23.91 5.81 -27.48
N VAL A 196 -24.67 4.74 -27.32
CA VAL A 196 -25.41 4.46 -26.09
C VAL A 196 -24.38 4.29 -24.96
N PRO A 197 -24.50 5.00 -23.83
CA PRO A 197 -23.58 4.88 -22.71
C PRO A 197 -23.55 3.43 -22.22
N VAL A 198 -22.36 2.87 -22.04
CA VAL A 198 -22.17 1.56 -21.39
C VAL A 198 -21.93 1.80 -19.90
N PRO A 199 -22.82 1.31 -19.01
CA PRO A 199 -22.59 1.37 -17.58
C PRO A 199 -21.24 0.75 -17.17
N PRO A 200 -20.54 1.30 -16.17
CA PRO A 200 -19.20 0.84 -15.80
C PRO A 200 -19.14 -0.65 -15.46
N TYR A 201 -20.16 -1.19 -14.82
CA TYR A 201 -20.25 -2.60 -14.47
C TYR A 201 -20.36 -3.53 -15.69
N PHE A 202 -20.65 -3.04 -16.89
CA PHE A 202 -20.61 -3.81 -18.15
C PHE A 202 -19.29 -3.73 -18.91
N LEU A 203 -18.33 -2.91 -18.47
CA LEU A 203 -16.98 -2.98 -19.02
C LEU A 203 -16.43 -4.40 -18.81
N ASN A 204 -15.76 -4.96 -19.82
CA ASN A 204 -15.20 -6.31 -19.75
C ASN A 204 -13.93 -6.36 -18.88
N TYR A 205 -14.10 -6.06 -17.61
CA TYR A 205 -13.03 -5.87 -16.63
C TYR A 205 -12.85 -7.14 -15.78
N PRO A 206 -11.62 -7.53 -15.41
CA PRO A 206 -11.33 -8.74 -14.63
C PRO A 206 -11.69 -8.61 -13.14
N SER A 207 -12.68 -7.77 -12.81
CA SER A 207 -13.29 -7.67 -11.50
C SER A 207 -14.75 -7.21 -11.65
N ILE A 208 -15.54 -7.48 -10.61
CA ILE A 208 -16.95 -7.11 -10.55
C ILE A 208 -17.12 -6.23 -9.32
N GLY A 209 -17.34 -4.93 -9.54
CA GLY A 209 -17.75 -3.98 -8.52
C GLY A 209 -19.20 -3.58 -8.73
N ILE A 210 -19.96 -3.50 -7.64
CA ILE A 210 -21.33 -2.98 -7.64
C ILE A 210 -21.43 -2.00 -6.48
N GLY A 211 -21.45 -0.70 -6.78
CA GLY A 211 -21.45 0.37 -5.77
C GLY A 211 -22.77 0.47 -5.00
N ALA A 212 -23.89 0.13 -5.63
CA ALA A 212 -25.20 0.03 -4.99
C ALA A 212 -26.09 -0.95 -5.78
N MET A 213 -26.67 -1.95 -5.12
CA MET A 213 -27.61 -2.89 -5.73
C MET A 213 -29.00 -2.76 -5.11
N SER A 214 -30.02 -2.70 -5.95
CA SER A 214 -31.42 -2.87 -5.54
C SER A 214 -32.06 -3.95 -6.41
N GLY A 215 -32.49 -5.03 -5.78
CA GLY A 215 -33.06 -6.19 -6.49
C GLY A 215 -32.01 -7.02 -7.22
N HIS A 216 -32.38 -7.54 -8.39
CA HIS A 216 -31.53 -8.43 -9.19
C HIS A 216 -30.86 -7.69 -10.33
N MET A 217 -29.57 -7.96 -10.54
CA MET A 217 -28.80 -7.43 -11.66
C MET A 217 -28.04 -8.58 -12.35
N SER A 218 -28.00 -8.57 -13.68
CA SER A 218 -27.20 -9.50 -14.46
C SER A 218 -26.02 -8.75 -15.08
N ILE A 219 -24.82 -9.28 -14.88
CA ILE A 219 -23.57 -8.74 -15.41
C ILE A 219 -23.02 -9.73 -16.43
N TYR A 220 -22.54 -9.21 -17.57
CA TYR A 220 -21.95 -10.00 -18.63
C TYR A 220 -20.45 -9.71 -18.75
N ARG A 221 -19.67 -10.76 -19.03
CA ARG A 221 -18.24 -10.70 -19.32
C ARG A 221 -17.92 -11.63 -20.48
N THR A 222 -16.89 -11.28 -21.22
CA THR A 222 -16.34 -12.09 -22.31
C THR A 222 -14.91 -12.46 -21.96
N VAL A 223 -14.57 -13.74 -22.10
CA VAL A 223 -13.20 -14.20 -21.91
C VAL A 223 -12.66 -14.73 -23.23
N THR A 224 -11.42 -14.37 -23.53
CA THR A 224 -10.69 -14.81 -24.71
C THR A 224 -9.62 -15.81 -24.28
N PHE A 225 -9.66 -17.01 -24.85
CA PHE A 225 -8.63 -18.00 -24.63
C PHE A 225 -7.35 -17.62 -25.41
N LYS A 226 -6.22 -17.55 -24.69
CA LYS A 226 -4.89 -17.19 -25.23
C LYS A 226 -3.84 -18.28 -24.99
N GLY A 227 -4.25 -19.52 -24.69
CA GLY A 227 -3.29 -20.62 -24.56
C GLY A 227 -2.78 -21.11 -25.93
N GLY A 228 -1.55 -21.60 -25.96
CA GLY A 228 -0.90 -22.12 -27.18
C GLY A 228 -1.34 -23.53 -27.61
N GLN A 229 -2.36 -24.11 -26.98
CA GLN A 229 -2.88 -25.44 -27.31
C GLN A 229 -3.92 -25.36 -28.43
N LYS A 230 -3.90 -26.34 -29.33
CA LYS A 230 -4.78 -26.40 -30.52
C LYS A 230 -6.16 -26.99 -30.23
N ASP A 231 -6.30 -27.76 -29.15
CA ASP A 231 -7.55 -28.44 -28.82
C ASP A 231 -8.50 -27.52 -28.01
N PRO A 232 -9.83 -27.65 -28.20
CA PRO A 232 -10.81 -26.90 -27.43
C PRO A 232 -10.68 -27.19 -25.93
N GLN A 233 -10.57 -26.13 -25.12
CA GLN A 233 -10.54 -26.24 -23.66
C GLN A 233 -11.93 -26.00 -23.04
N ILE A 234 -12.28 -26.83 -22.06
CA ILE A 234 -13.52 -26.70 -21.30
C ILE A 234 -13.19 -26.16 -19.91
N PHE A 235 -13.78 -25.01 -19.57
CA PHE A 235 -13.63 -24.37 -18.27
C PHE A 235 -14.91 -24.54 -17.46
N LYS A 236 -14.77 -24.86 -16.16
CA LYS A 236 -15.89 -24.93 -15.22
C LYS A 236 -15.89 -23.66 -14.36
N VAL A 237 -17.03 -22.98 -14.31
CA VAL A 237 -17.22 -21.79 -13.47
C VAL A 237 -17.48 -22.22 -12.02
N SER A 238 -16.85 -21.53 -11.08
CA SER A 238 -17.12 -21.63 -9.64
C SER A 238 -17.40 -20.23 -9.12
N VAL A 239 -18.40 -20.10 -8.25
CA VAL A 239 -18.81 -18.83 -7.64
C VAL A 239 -18.76 -18.98 -6.14
N ASP A 240 -18.06 -18.06 -5.48
CA ASP A 240 -18.06 -17.89 -4.03
C ASP A 240 -18.70 -16.53 -3.73
N SER A 241 -19.95 -16.55 -3.28
CA SER A 241 -20.74 -15.34 -3.12
C SER A 241 -20.44 -14.66 -1.78
N PRO A 242 -20.35 -13.32 -1.74
CA PRO A 242 -20.33 -12.58 -0.47
C PRO A 242 -21.57 -12.92 0.38
N PRO A 243 -21.49 -12.69 1.71
CA PRO A 243 -22.67 -12.79 2.57
C PRO A 243 -23.84 -11.97 1.99
N ASP A 244 -25.04 -12.56 2.02
CA ASP A 244 -26.30 -11.95 1.57
C ASP A 244 -26.44 -11.69 0.05
N VAL A 245 -25.58 -12.28 -0.79
CA VAL A 245 -25.69 -12.26 -2.26
C VAL A 245 -25.85 -13.68 -2.80
N THR A 246 -26.83 -13.90 -3.70
CA THR A 246 -27.11 -15.19 -4.36
C THR A 246 -27.22 -15.05 -5.86
#